data_AF-A0A834IXC3-F1
#
_entry.id   AF-A0A834IXC3-F1
#
_cell.length_a   1.000
_cell.length_b   1.000
_cell.length_c   1.000
_cell.angle_alpha   90.00
_cell.angle_beta   90.00
_cell.angle_gamma   90.00
#
_symmetry.space_group_name_H-M   'P 1'
#
loop_
_entity.id
_entity.type
_entity.pdbx_description
1 polymer ?
#
loop_
_entity_poly.entity_id
_entity_poly.type
_entity_poly.pdbx_seq_one_letter_code
_entity_poly.pdbx_strand_id
1 'polypeptide(L)'
;MAAKFFVLAALVAMARGGVVPSAAVVAAPPVLARVSDATYDPLPQYSFGYDVQDALTGDSKSQIESRNGDIVQGQYSLVDPDGTRRIVDYVADPINGFNAVVRKAPLAVAAPVVAARAVAAPLAVPAAPVVAARAVAAPLALPAPAFAARTVAAPLLRAPAARLVL
;
A
#
# COMPACT_ATOMS: atom_id res chain seq x y z
N MET A 1 68.87 59.80 -49.80
CA MET A 1 67.57 60.37 -50.23
C MET A 1 66.78 59.50 -51.22
N ALA A 2 67.11 58.21 -51.38
CA ALA A 2 66.35 57.28 -52.23
C ALA A 2 65.24 56.51 -51.48
N ALA A 3 65.34 56.39 -50.15
CA ALA A 3 64.33 55.71 -49.32
C ALA A 3 62.98 56.44 -49.25
N LYS A 4 62.93 57.74 -49.60
CA LYS A 4 61.67 58.52 -49.61
C LYS A 4 60.84 58.31 -50.89
N PHE A 5 61.45 57.87 -52.00
CA PHE A 5 60.73 57.57 -53.25
C PHE A 5 60.08 56.18 -53.25
N PHE A 6 60.68 55.20 -52.55
CA PHE A 6 60.07 53.87 -52.39
C PHE A 6 58.79 53.89 -51.53
N VAL A 7 58.71 54.80 -50.55
CA VAL A 7 57.51 54.96 -49.71
C VAL A 7 56.35 55.57 -50.52
N LEU A 8 56.65 56.44 -51.50
CA LEU A 8 55.63 57.04 -52.35
C LEU A 8 55.08 56.06 -53.40
N ALA A 9 55.92 55.15 -53.93
CA ALA A 9 55.49 54.10 -54.85
C ALA A 9 54.63 53.01 -54.17
N ALA A 10 54.84 52.77 -52.87
CA ALA A 10 54.03 51.83 -52.09
C ALA A 10 52.62 52.34 -51.76
N LEU A 11 52.40 53.67 -51.79
CA LEU A 11 51.11 54.29 -51.45
C LEU A 11 50.11 54.34 -52.62
N VAL A 12 50.55 54.13 -53.87
CA VAL A 12 49.67 54.19 -55.06
C VAL A 12 49.01 52.83 -55.37
N ALA A 13 49.38 51.76 -54.68
CA ALA A 13 48.85 50.40 -54.92
C ALA A 13 47.56 50.04 -54.14
N MET A 14 46.99 50.97 -53.35
CA MET A 14 45.78 50.71 -52.53
C MET A 14 44.56 51.48 -53.03
N ALA A 15 44.22 51.33 -54.31
CA ALA A 15 42.98 51.90 -54.84
C ALA A 15 42.37 51.04 -55.95
N ARG A 16 42.08 49.76 -55.65
CA ARG A 16 41.06 48.99 -56.38
C ARG A 16 40.19 48.20 -55.41
N GLY A 17 39.41 48.94 -54.61
CA GLY A 17 38.23 48.38 -53.96
C GLY A 17 37.14 48.17 -55.00
N GLY A 18 37.00 46.94 -55.49
CA GLY A 18 35.83 46.55 -56.27
C GLY A 18 34.61 46.59 -55.37
N VAL A 19 33.63 47.43 -55.71
CA VAL A 19 32.30 47.38 -55.09
C VAL A 19 31.65 46.09 -55.55
N VAL A 20 31.64 45.08 -54.69
CA VAL A 20 30.80 43.89 -54.88
C VAL A 20 29.38 44.35 -54.55
N PRO A 21 28.43 44.36 -55.49
CA PRO A 21 27.04 44.62 -55.13
C PRO A 21 26.63 43.50 -54.17
N SER A 22 26.44 43.85 -52.90
CA SER A 22 25.75 42.96 -51.97
C SER A 22 24.36 42.77 -52.54
N ALA A 23 24.03 41.54 -52.94
CA ALA A 23 22.69 41.22 -53.38
C ALA A 23 21.76 41.63 -52.25
N ALA A 24 20.88 42.60 -52.51
CA ALA A 24 19.83 42.95 -51.56
C ALA A 24 19.02 41.68 -51.33
N VAL A 25 19.21 41.06 -50.16
CA VAL A 25 18.32 40.02 -49.70
C VAL A 25 17.00 40.73 -49.47
N VAL A 26 16.11 40.64 -50.45
CA VAL A 26 14.72 41.03 -50.27
C VAL A 26 14.21 40.08 -49.20
N ALA A 27 14.11 40.59 -47.97
CA ALA A 27 13.48 39.87 -46.89
C ALA A 27 12.09 39.48 -47.40
N ALA A 28 11.84 38.17 -47.51
CA ALA A 28 10.50 37.67 -47.77
C ALA A 28 9.58 38.31 -46.71
N PRO A 29 8.39 38.81 -47.09
CA PRO A 29 7.46 39.35 -46.11
C PRO A 29 7.26 38.28 -45.04
N PRO A 30 7.32 38.63 -43.73
CA PRO A 30 7.05 37.65 -42.69
C PRO A 30 5.63 37.14 -42.93
N VAL A 31 5.53 35.89 -43.38
CA VAL A 31 4.26 35.17 -43.40
C VAL A 31 3.94 34.90 -41.94
N LEU A 32 3.25 35.86 -41.31
CA LEU A 32 2.60 35.66 -40.03
C LEU A 32 1.57 34.55 -40.28
N ALA A 33 1.96 33.32 -39.96
CA ALA A 33 1.02 32.24 -39.82
C ALA A 33 -0.05 32.71 -38.83
N ARG A 34 -1.24 33.03 -39.35
CA ARG A 34 -2.43 33.25 -38.53
C ARG A 34 -2.65 31.92 -37.82
N VAL A 35 -2.26 31.84 -36.55
CA VAL A 35 -2.75 30.77 -35.67
C VAL A 35 -4.27 30.95 -35.69
N SER A 36 -4.96 29.99 -36.30
CA SER A 36 -6.41 30.03 -36.40
C SER A 36 -7.01 30.02 -35.00
N ASP A 37 -7.90 30.96 -34.69
CA ASP A 37 -8.64 31.03 -33.41
C ASP A 37 -9.43 29.75 -33.10
N ALA A 38 -9.61 28.86 -34.08
CA ALA A 38 -10.32 27.60 -33.97
C ALA A 38 -9.71 26.57 -32.98
N THR A 39 -8.43 26.72 -32.59
CA THR A 39 -7.77 25.85 -31.60
C THR A 39 -7.55 26.57 -30.26
N TYR A 40 -7.93 27.85 -30.16
CA TYR A 40 -7.75 28.62 -28.93
C TYR A 40 -8.93 28.39 -27.98
N ASP A 41 -8.66 27.72 -26.87
CA ASP A 41 -9.61 27.60 -25.75
C ASP A 41 -9.38 28.76 -24.77
N PRO A 42 -10.36 29.67 -24.58
CA PRO A 42 -10.23 30.78 -23.64
C PRO A 42 -10.26 30.32 -22.17
N LEU A 43 -10.69 29.10 -21.87
CA LEU A 43 -10.71 28.54 -20.52
C LEU A 43 -10.12 27.13 -20.51
N PRO A 44 -8.81 26.97 -20.77
CA PRO A 44 -8.19 25.66 -20.91
C PRO A 44 -8.31 24.86 -19.62
N GLN A 45 -8.70 23.59 -19.77
CA GLN A 45 -8.88 22.67 -18.65
C GLN A 45 -8.11 21.37 -18.89
N TYR A 46 -7.45 20.89 -17.83
CA TYR A 46 -6.90 19.54 -17.80
C TYR A 46 -6.87 19.00 -16.38
N SER A 47 -6.75 17.68 -16.28
CA SER A 47 -6.38 17.01 -15.04
C SER A 47 -5.51 15.80 -15.38
N PHE A 48 -4.43 15.62 -14.66
CA PHE A 48 -3.61 14.42 -14.75
C PHE A 48 -3.12 14.00 -13.37
N GLY A 49 -2.69 12.76 -13.29
CA GLY A 49 -2.00 12.25 -12.13
C GLY A 49 -1.24 10.97 -12.45
N TYR A 50 -0.17 10.73 -11.71
CA TYR A 50 0.59 9.51 -11.76
C TYR A 50 1.12 9.15 -10.37
N ASP A 51 1.43 7.87 -10.21
CA ASP A 51 2.02 7.31 -9.01
C ASP A 51 3.05 6.26 -9.43
N VAL A 52 4.18 6.24 -8.73
CA VAL A 52 5.26 5.28 -8.91
C VAL A 52 5.51 4.61 -7.57
N GLN A 53 5.41 3.29 -7.55
CA GLN A 53 5.76 2.43 -6.42
C GLN A 53 6.69 1.32 -6.93
N ASP A 54 8.00 1.58 -6.89
CA ASP A 54 9.01 0.62 -7.29
C ASP A 54 9.80 0.13 -6.07
N ALA A 55 9.53 -1.10 -5.64
CA ALA A 55 10.23 -1.71 -4.51
C ALA A 55 11.68 -2.09 -4.83
N LEU A 56 12.05 -2.25 -6.10
CA LEU A 56 13.41 -2.64 -6.49
C LEU A 56 14.35 -1.44 -6.41
N THR A 57 13.94 -0.30 -6.96
CA THR A 57 14.74 0.95 -6.89
C THR A 57 14.47 1.77 -5.63
N GLY A 58 13.36 1.49 -4.93
CA GLY A 58 12.90 2.25 -3.76
C GLY A 58 12.16 3.54 -4.11
N ASP A 59 11.81 3.77 -5.38
CA ASP A 59 11.11 4.97 -5.82
C ASP A 59 9.63 4.93 -5.39
N SER A 60 9.25 5.86 -4.52
CA SER A 60 7.85 6.09 -4.13
C SER A 60 7.53 7.58 -4.30
N LYS A 61 6.79 7.91 -5.36
CA LYS A 61 6.39 9.29 -5.66
C LYS A 61 5.03 9.34 -6.32
N SER A 62 4.33 10.45 -6.13
CA SER A 62 3.03 10.71 -6.74
C SER A 62 2.92 12.16 -7.17
N GLN A 63 2.10 12.42 -8.18
CA GLN A 63 1.71 13.77 -8.57
C GLN A 63 0.27 13.76 -9.06
N ILE A 64 -0.47 14.78 -8.69
CA ILE A 64 -1.75 15.14 -9.28
C ILE A 64 -1.73 16.63 -9.59
N GLU A 65 -2.31 17.02 -10.72
CA GLU A 65 -2.47 18.41 -11.10
C GLU A 65 -3.76 18.58 -11.89
N SER A 66 -4.40 19.72 -11.69
CA SER A 66 -5.48 20.18 -12.56
C SER A 66 -5.31 21.65 -12.89
N ARG A 67 -5.83 22.02 -14.05
CA ARG A 67 -5.94 23.39 -14.52
C ARG A 67 -7.38 23.72 -14.82
N ASN A 68 -7.79 24.91 -14.44
CA ASN A 68 -9.03 25.52 -14.85
C ASN A 68 -8.80 26.99 -15.22
N GLY A 69 -8.75 27.27 -16.51
CA GLY A 69 -8.43 28.61 -17.00
C GLY A 69 -7.00 29.00 -16.63
N ASP A 70 -6.87 30.04 -15.82
CA ASP A 70 -5.57 30.54 -15.37
C ASP A 70 -5.14 30.01 -13.99
N ILE A 71 -5.95 29.13 -13.38
CA ILE A 71 -5.65 28.52 -12.09
C ILE A 71 -5.10 27.11 -12.33
N VAL A 72 -3.91 26.84 -11.80
CA VAL A 72 -3.31 25.50 -11.74
C VAL A 72 -3.16 25.11 -10.29
N GLN A 73 -3.56 23.90 -9.92
CA GLN A 73 -3.40 23.41 -8.57
C GLN A 73 -3.10 21.92 -8.55
N GLY A 74 -2.41 21.48 -7.51
CA GLY A 74 -2.07 20.08 -7.41
C GLY A 74 -1.31 19.75 -6.14
N GLN A 75 -0.88 18.50 -6.10
CA GLN A 75 -0.03 17.98 -5.05
C GLN A 75 1.01 17.06 -5.66
N TYR A 76 2.23 17.07 -5.14
CA TYR A 76 3.18 15.98 -5.39
C TYR A 76 3.73 15.45 -4.07
N SER A 77 4.15 14.20 -4.08
CA SER A 77 4.89 13.59 -2.99
C SER A 77 6.10 12.84 -3.47
N LEU A 78 7.17 12.86 -2.68
CA LEU A 78 8.39 12.08 -2.90
C LEU A 78 9.01 11.70 -1.57
N VAL A 79 9.78 10.62 -1.57
CA VAL A 79 10.59 10.23 -0.42
C VAL A 79 11.90 11.01 -0.43
N ASP A 80 12.15 11.78 0.62
CA ASP A 80 13.41 12.49 0.83
C ASP A 80 14.51 11.51 1.32
N PRO A 81 15.80 11.80 1.10
CA PRO A 81 16.91 10.96 1.56
C PRO A 81 16.98 10.75 3.07
N ASP A 82 16.31 11.61 3.84
CA ASP A 82 16.19 11.51 5.30
C ASP A 82 15.15 10.45 5.75
N GLY A 83 14.52 9.74 4.80
CA GLY A 83 13.50 8.73 5.09
C GLY A 83 12.15 9.32 5.48
N THR A 84 11.88 10.58 5.11
CA THR A 84 10.56 11.21 5.24
C THR A 84 9.87 11.33 3.89
N ARG A 85 8.54 11.32 3.86
CA ARG A 85 7.75 11.72 2.70
C ARG A 85 7.56 13.24 2.74
N ARG A 86 8.08 13.91 1.71
CA ARG A 86 7.73 15.29 1.41
C ARG A 86 6.42 15.31 0.63
N ILE A 87 5.49 16.14 1.05
CA ILE A 87 4.21 16.38 0.38
C ILE A 87 4.12 17.87 0.13
N VAL A 88 3.87 18.28 -1.11
CA VAL A 88 3.76 19.68 -1.48
C VAL A 88 2.44 19.89 -2.16
N ASP A 89 1.56 20.68 -1.54
CA ASP A 89 0.39 21.21 -2.22
C ASP A 89 0.77 22.55 -2.84
N TYR A 90 0.30 22.80 -4.05
CA TYR A 90 0.60 24.03 -4.76
C TYR A 90 -0.63 24.56 -5.48
N VAL A 91 -0.68 25.88 -5.62
CA VAL A 91 -1.66 26.63 -6.40
C VAL A 91 -0.90 27.73 -7.13
N ALA A 92 -1.22 27.94 -8.40
CA ALA A 92 -0.78 29.07 -9.19
C ALA A 92 -2.00 29.82 -9.71
N ASP A 93 -2.05 31.13 -9.49
CA ASP A 93 -3.10 32.01 -10.00
C ASP A 93 -2.53 33.37 -10.45
N PRO A 94 -3.24 34.14 -11.29
CA PRO A 94 -2.74 35.42 -11.80
C PRO A 94 -2.53 36.52 -10.76
N ILE A 95 -3.17 36.41 -9.58
CA ILE A 95 -3.19 37.45 -8.55
C ILE A 95 -2.04 37.23 -7.56
N ASN A 96 -1.90 36.00 -7.05
CA ASN A 96 -0.91 35.64 -6.02
C ASN A 96 0.32 34.92 -6.58
N GLY A 97 0.31 34.57 -7.88
CA GLY A 97 1.37 33.76 -8.49
C GLY A 97 1.38 32.32 -7.97
N PHE A 98 2.56 31.69 -8.00
CA PHE A 98 2.76 30.33 -7.48
C PHE A 98 2.97 30.35 -5.97
N ASN A 99 2.15 29.59 -5.25
CA ASN A 99 2.24 29.38 -3.81
C ASN A 99 2.24 27.88 -3.51
N ALA A 100 3.08 27.45 -2.58
CA ALA A 100 3.19 26.05 -2.20
C ALA A 100 3.34 25.88 -0.68
N VAL A 101 2.70 24.87 -0.13
CA VAL A 101 2.81 24.46 1.27
C VAL A 101 3.49 23.10 1.32
N VAL A 102 4.65 23.05 1.96
CA VAL A 102 5.43 21.82 2.10
C VAL A 102 5.18 21.20 3.47
N ARG A 103 4.81 19.93 3.48
CA ARG A 103 4.67 19.10 4.68
C ARG A 103 5.66 17.95 4.61
N LYS A 104 6.22 17.56 5.75
CA LYS A 104 7.00 16.34 5.91
C LYS A 104 6.25 15.36 6.79
N ALA A 105 6.20 14.11 6.38
CA ALA A 105 5.60 13.01 7.13
C ALA A 105 6.59 11.84 7.23
N PRO A 106 6.62 11.09 8.34
CA PRO A 106 7.41 9.86 8.40
C PRO A 106 6.91 8.85 7.36
N LEU A 107 7.80 8.06 6.78
CA LEU A 107 7.38 6.92 5.99
C LEU A 107 6.72 5.90 6.91
N ALA A 108 5.48 5.51 6.61
CA ALA A 108 4.84 4.39 7.28
C ALA A 108 5.58 3.11 6.88
N VAL A 109 6.59 2.74 7.66
CA VAL A 109 7.23 1.44 7.54
C VAL A 109 6.21 0.44 8.06
N ALA A 110 5.57 -0.31 7.17
CA ALA A 110 4.83 -1.49 7.57
C ALA A 110 5.83 -2.39 8.30
N ALA A 111 5.68 -2.51 9.62
CA ALA A 111 6.49 -3.44 10.39
C ALA A 111 6.39 -4.81 9.70
N PRO A 112 7.51 -5.52 9.45
CA PRO A 112 7.42 -6.84 8.89
C PRO A 112 6.57 -7.66 9.86
N VAL A 113 5.39 -8.11 9.39
CA VAL A 113 4.65 -9.15 10.08
C VAL A 113 5.53 -10.38 9.96
N VAL A 114 6.43 -10.55 10.92
CA VAL A 114 7.10 -11.83 11.14
C VAL A 114 5.96 -12.74 11.54
N ALA A 115 5.42 -13.47 10.56
CA ALA A 115 4.54 -14.59 10.84
C ALA A 115 5.35 -15.52 11.73
N ALA A 116 5.13 -15.43 13.04
CA ALA A 116 5.72 -16.34 14.00
C ALA A 116 5.34 -17.73 13.50
N ARG A 117 6.32 -18.46 12.98
CA ARG A 117 6.11 -19.84 12.60
C ARG A 117 5.71 -20.54 13.88
N ALA A 118 4.44 -20.90 13.99
CA ALA A 118 3.94 -21.71 15.08
C ALA A 118 4.74 -23.00 15.06
N VAL A 119 5.68 -23.14 16.00
CA VAL A 119 6.32 -24.42 16.27
C VAL A 119 5.21 -25.27 16.86
N ALA A 120 4.73 -26.25 16.09
CA ALA A 120 3.74 -27.20 16.56
C ALA A 120 4.28 -27.85 17.85
N ALA A 121 3.62 -27.57 18.97
CA ALA A 121 3.89 -28.27 20.21
C ALA A 121 3.63 -29.76 19.98
N PRO A 122 4.49 -30.67 20.49
CA PRO A 122 4.24 -32.10 20.36
C PRO A 122 2.90 -32.43 21.03
N LEU A 123 2.01 -33.05 20.27
CA LEU A 123 0.74 -33.57 20.76
C LEU A 123 1.01 -34.52 21.92
N ALA A 124 0.65 -34.11 23.13
CA ALA A 124 0.62 -35.01 24.29
C ALA A 124 -0.46 -36.07 24.03
N VAL A 125 -0.04 -37.31 23.82
CA VAL A 125 -0.93 -38.47 23.76
C VAL A 125 -1.53 -38.65 25.17
N PRO A 126 -2.85 -38.57 25.36
CA PRO A 126 -3.42 -38.85 26.67
C PRO A 126 -3.20 -40.32 27.01
N ALA A 127 -2.52 -40.59 28.12
CA ALA A 127 -2.37 -41.94 28.66
C ALA A 127 -3.76 -42.51 28.98
N ALA A 128 -4.08 -43.66 28.40
CA ALA A 128 -5.31 -44.38 28.71
C ALA A 128 -5.35 -44.76 30.21
N PRO A 129 -6.51 -44.65 30.89
CA PRO A 129 -6.60 -45.02 32.28
C PRO A 129 -6.51 -46.55 32.40
N VAL A 130 -5.44 -47.03 33.03
CA VAL A 130 -5.35 -48.43 33.46
C VAL A 130 -6.29 -48.60 34.65
N VAL A 131 -7.38 -49.34 34.45
CA VAL A 131 -8.28 -49.76 35.53
C VAL A 131 -7.53 -50.80 36.37
N ALA A 132 -7.07 -50.41 37.56
CA ALA A 132 -6.56 -51.35 38.54
C ALA A 132 -7.72 -52.22 39.05
N ALA A 133 -7.66 -53.52 38.74
CA ALA A 133 -8.59 -54.50 39.29
C ALA A 133 -8.44 -54.54 40.82
N ARG A 134 -9.48 -54.12 41.54
CA ARG A 134 -9.54 -54.19 43.00
C ARG A 134 -9.71 -55.65 43.41
N ALA A 135 -8.68 -56.23 44.02
CA ALA A 135 -8.77 -57.53 44.65
C ALA A 135 -9.77 -57.46 45.83
N VAL A 136 -10.81 -58.29 45.77
CA VAL A 136 -11.76 -58.48 46.88
C VAL A 136 -11.15 -59.50 47.83
N ALA A 137 -10.76 -59.05 49.03
CA ALA A 137 -10.33 -59.93 50.10
C ALA A 137 -11.54 -60.73 50.62
N ALA A 138 -11.39 -62.05 50.69
CA ALA A 138 -12.40 -62.98 51.20
C ALA A 138 -12.65 -62.75 52.71
N PRO A 139 -13.91 -62.75 53.19
CA PRO A 139 -14.19 -62.55 54.61
C PRO A 139 -13.90 -63.83 55.40
N LEU A 140 -13.06 -63.69 56.44
CA LEU A 140 -12.81 -64.70 57.46
C LEU A 140 -14.09 -64.94 58.28
N ALA A 141 -14.51 -66.19 58.36
CA ALA A 141 -15.68 -66.64 59.11
C ALA A 141 -15.42 -66.58 60.63
N LEU A 142 -16.35 -65.99 61.38
CA LEU A 142 -16.43 -66.07 62.84
C LEU A 142 -17.59 -67.01 63.24
N PRO A 143 -17.47 -67.78 64.33
CA PRO A 143 -18.40 -68.86 64.66
C PRO A 143 -19.75 -68.38 65.21
N ALA A 144 -20.79 -69.15 64.90
CA ALA A 144 -22.21 -68.85 65.16
C ALA A 144 -22.61 -68.97 66.63
N PRO A 145 -23.53 -68.12 67.14
CA PRO A 145 -24.24 -68.41 68.38
C PRO A 145 -25.48 -69.27 68.10
N ALA A 146 -25.57 -70.40 68.80
CA ALA A 146 -26.78 -71.22 68.86
C ALA A 146 -27.77 -70.60 69.86
N PHE A 147 -29.02 -70.33 69.46
CA PHE A 147 -30.12 -70.21 70.41
C PHE A 147 -31.46 -70.70 69.83
N ALA A 148 -32.27 -71.18 70.78
CA ALA A 148 -33.25 -72.25 70.68
C ALA A 148 -34.55 -71.97 69.89
N ALA A 149 -35.15 -73.08 69.46
CA ALA A 149 -36.42 -73.17 68.74
C ALA A 149 -37.62 -72.60 69.51
N ARG A 150 -38.57 -72.01 68.78
CA ARG A 150 -39.98 -71.94 69.19
C ARG A 150 -40.88 -72.06 67.96
N THR A 151 -41.61 -73.16 67.90
CA THR A 151 -42.64 -73.46 66.92
C THR A 151 -43.92 -72.67 67.24
N VAL A 152 -44.58 -72.11 66.23
CA VAL A 152 -45.99 -71.69 66.32
C VAL A 152 -46.69 -72.02 65.00
N ALA A 153 -47.85 -72.64 65.13
CA ALA A 153 -48.63 -73.31 64.10
C ALA A 153 -49.42 -72.37 63.17
N ALA A 154 -49.75 -72.90 61.99
CA ALA A 154 -50.58 -72.30 60.95
C ALA A 154 -52.08 -72.30 61.30
N PRO A 155 -52.86 -71.42 60.66
CA PRO A 155 -54.25 -71.73 60.34
C PRO A 155 -54.51 -71.69 58.83
N LEU A 156 -55.07 -72.80 58.35
CA LEU A 156 -55.76 -72.97 57.07
C LEU A 156 -57.15 -72.32 57.15
N LEU A 157 -57.56 -71.51 56.18
CA LEU A 157 -58.99 -71.24 55.90
C LEU A 157 -59.11 -70.79 54.43
N ARG A 158 -59.54 -71.66 53.51
CA ARG A 158 -60.92 -72.02 53.12
C ARG A 158 -61.53 -71.04 52.10
N ALA A 159 -61.60 -71.50 50.85
CA ALA A 159 -62.37 -70.91 49.76
C ALA A 159 -63.88 -71.22 49.89
N PRO A 160 -64.76 -70.41 49.30
CA PRO A 160 -66.06 -70.87 48.85
C PRO A 160 -66.24 -70.79 47.32
N ALA A 161 -67.08 -71.72 46.87
CA ALA A 161 -67.30 -72.19 45.52
C ALA A 161 -68.06 -71.23 44.60
N ALA A 162 -67.75 -71.37 43.31
CA ALA A 162 -68.57 -70.88 42.20
C ALA A 162 -69.95 -71.56 42.20
N ARG A 163 -70.99 -70.79 41.92
CA ARG A 163 -72.37 -71.25 41.67
C ARG A 163 -72.89 -70.51 40.45
N LEU A 164 -73.02 -71.20 39.33
CA LEU A 164 -73.93 -70.81 38.26
C LEU A 164 -74.68 -72.06 37.80
N VAL A 165 -76.00 -71.99 37.90
CA VAL A 165 -76.99 -72.99 37.55
C VAL A 165 -77.81 -72.41 36.40
N LEU A 166 -78.02 -73.26 35.39
CA LEU A 166 -78.94 -73.17 34.25
C LEU A 166 -78.71 -72.05 33.24
#